data_AF-A0A5E4IJH5-F1
#
_entry.id   AF-A0A5E4IJH5-F1
#
_cell.length_a   1.000
_cell.length_b   1.000
_cell.length_c   1.000
_cell.angle_alpha   90.00
_cell.angle_beta   90.00
_cell.angle_gamma   90.00
#
_symmetry.space_group_name_H-M   'P 1'
#
loop_
_entity.id
_entity.type
_entity.pdbx_description
1 polymer ?
#
loop_
_entity_poly.entity_id
_entity_poly.type
_entity_poly.pdbx_seq_one_letter_code
_entity_poly.pdbx_strand_id
1 'polypeptide(L)'
;MEEDGTWQEISRTALSGETTPVSGSFTDSPPGPGKYWYGVHVVDNAENWNDEQNANTANLPGDWGPAEVAVVDAASPIVQAFQVTPLSVTLGESVKIDYTVAASNSSGSGLKQVELWRMEEDGTWQEISRTALAGETTPVSGSFTDSPPGPGKYWYGVHVIDNAENWNDEQNANTANLPGDWGPAEVAVVDNASPIVQAFQVTPLSAHS
;
A
#
# COMPACT_ATOMS: atom_id res chain seq x y z
N MET A 1 -15.39 -22.03 -2.99
CA MET A 1 -16.70 -21.61 -3.51
C MET A 1 -16.43 -20.56 -4.56
N GLU A 2 -16.82 -20.80 -5.81
CA GLU A 2 -16.89 -19.71 -6.79
C GLU A 2 -18.11 -18.83 -6.48
N GLU A 3 -18.15 -17.60 -6.99
CA GLU A 3 -19.18 -16.57 -6.72
C GLU A 3 -20.65 -17.04 -6.93
N ASP A 4 -20.87 -18.21 -7.54
CA ASP A 4 -22.18 -18.79 -7.84
C ASP A 4 -22.73 -19.77 -6.78
N GLY A 5 -21.97 -20.03 -5.70
CA GLY A 5 -22.40 -20.91 -4.61
C GLY A 5 -22.26 -22.41 -4.91
N THR A 6 -21.55 -22.81 -5.97
CA THR A 6 -21.25 -24.22 -6.24
C THR A 6 -20.01 -24.69 -5.49
N TRP A 7 -20.11 -25.90 -4.90
CA TRP A 7 -18.99 -26.55 -4.23
C TRP A 7 -18.09 -27.24 -5.25
N GLN A 8 -16.81 -26.87 -5.25
CA GLN A 8 -15.78 -27.54 -6.03
C GLN A 8 -15.07 -28.57 -5.15
N GLU A 9 -14.98 -29.81 -5.61
CA GLU A 9 -14.09 -30.79 -4.97
C GLU A 9 -12.64 -30.45 -5.31
N ILE A 10 -11.86 -30.09 -4.29
CA ILE A 10 -10.44 -29.72 -4.43
C ILE A 10 -9.49 -30.84 -3.99
N SER A 11 -9.99 -31.82 -3.22
CA SER A 11 -9.21 -32.96 -2.75
C SER A 11 -10.12 -34.12 -2.33
N ARG A 12 -9.62 -35.35 -2.38
CA ARG A 12 -10.32 -36.57 -1.94
C ARG A 12 -9.39 -37.56 -1.28
N THR A 13 -9.90 -38.23 -0.25
CA THR A 13 -9.25 -39.39 0.38
C THR A 13 -10.14 -40.61 0.22
N ALA A 14 -9.65 -41.66 -0.44
CA ALA A 14 -10.39 -42.90 -0.58
C ALA A 14 -10.32 -43.73 0.72
N LEU A 15 -11.47 -44.21 1.20
CA LEU A 15 -11.58 -45.09 2.35
C LEU A 15 -11.92 -46.52 1.89
N SER A 16 -11.41 -47.54 2.58
CA SER A 16 -11.49 -48.95 2.13
C SER A 16 -12.55 -49.75 2.89
N GLY A 17 -13.74 -49.17 3.10
CA GLY A 17 -14.82 -49.82 3.85
C GLY A 17 -14.60 -49.81 5.36
N GLU A 18 -14.00 -48.74 5.87
CA GLU A 18 -13.73 -48.54 7.30
C GLU A 18 -15.03 -48.61 8.11
N THR A 19 -15.08 -49.46 9.13
CA THR A 19 -16.26 -49.63 10.01
C THR A 19 -16.11 -48.92 11.35
N THR A 20 -15.03 -48.16 11.52
CA THR A 20 -14.69 -47.40 12.72
C THR A 20 -14.43 -45.94 12.36
N PRO A 21 -14.57 -44.99 13.31
CA PRO A 21 -14.27 -43.58 13.03
C PRO A 21 -12.88 -43.39 12.43
N VAL A 22 -12.81 -42.61 11.35
CA VAL A 22 -11.58 -42.26 10.65
C VAL A 22 -11.33 -40.76 10.81
N SER A 23 -10.07 -40.37 10.95
CA SER A 23 -9.64 -38.97 10.90
C SER A 23 -8.67 -38.75 9.75
N GLY A 24 -8.63 -37.52 9.26
CA GLY A 24 -7.74 -37.11 8.19
C GLY A 24 -7.66 -35.59 8.13
N SER A 25 -6.84 -35.09 7.20
CA SER A 25 -6.73 -33.67 6.93
C SER A 25 -6.59 -33.44 5.43
N PHE A 26 -7.03 -32.25 5.01
CA PHE A 26 -6.81 -31.72 3.68
C PHE A 26 -6.01 -30.42 3.80
N THR A 27 -5.31 -30.07 2.73
CA THR A 27 -4.55 -28.83 2.61
C THR A 27 -4.93 -28.16 1.31
N ASP A 28 -5.10 -26.85 1.36
CA ASP A 28 -5.34 -26.00 0.20
C ASP A 28 -4.37 -24.81 0.24
N SER A 29 -4.07 -24.25 -0.92
CA SER A 29 -3.26 -23.05 -1.09
C SER A 29 -4.03 -22.07 -1.95
N PRO A 30 -4.88 -21.23 -1.33
CA PRO A 30 -5.65 -20.22 -2.03
C PRO A 30 -4.80 -19.40 -3.00
N PRO A 31 -5.29 -19.13 -4.22
CA PRO A 31 -4.51 -18.44 -5.24
C PRO A 31 -4.29 -16.94 -4.93
N GLY A 32 -5.01 -16.38 -3.96
CA GLY A 32 -4.84 -15.00 -3.54
C GLY A 32 -5.77 -14.60 -2.39
N PRO A 33 -5.74 -13.30 -2.01
CA PRO A 33 -6.63 -12.72 -1.02
C PRO A 33 -8.10 -12.96 -1.36
N GLY A 34 -8.94 -13.19 -0.36
CA GLY A 34 -10.34 -13.48 -0.55
C GLY A 34 -10.95 -14.24 0.63
N LYS A 35 -12.25 -14.49 0.53
CA LYS A 35 -12.97 -15.35 1.45
C LYS A 35 -13.15 -16.72 0.83
N TYR A 36 -12.75 -17.74 1.57
CA TYR A 36 -12.84 -19.13 1.15
C TYR A 36 -13.67 -19.89 2.18
N TRP A 37 -14.50 -20.80 1.70
CA TRP A 37 -15.29 -21.68 2.54
C TRP A 37 -14.85 -23.12 2.30
N TYR A 38 -14.57 -23.83 3.37
CA TYR A 38 -14.16 -25.23 3.36
C TYR A 38 -15.16 -26.08 4.13
N GLY A 39 -15.66 -27.11 3.46
CA GLY A 39 -16.54 -28.14 4.03
C GLY A 39 -15.96 -29.53 3.79
N VAL A 40 -16.58 -30.55 4.37
CA VAL A 40 -16.18 -31.95 4.17
C VAL A 40 -17.40 -32.75 3.79
N HIS A 41 -17.36 -33.38 2.62
CA HIS A 41 -18.36 -34.34 2.20
C HIS A 41 -17.84 -35.76 2.46
N VAL A 42 -18.65 -36.58 3.11
CA VAL A 42 -18.41 -38.00 3.33
C VAL A 42 -19.40 -38.78 2.49
N VAL A 43 -18.90 -39.68 1.64
CA VAL A 43 -19.72 -40.52 0.76
C VAL A 43 -19.45 -41.98 1.09
N ASP A 44 -20.50 -42.77 1.30
CA ASP A 44 -20.38 -44.21 1.54
C ASP A 44 -20.31 -45.02 0.24
N ASN A 45 -20.08 -46.34 0.35
CA ASN A 45 -20.00 -47.23 -0.82
C ASN A 45 -21.33 -47.41 -1.58
N ALA A 46 -22.45 -46.98 -0.99
CA ALA A 46 -23.77 -47.00 -1.62
C ALA A 46 -24.12 -45.63 -2.24
N GLU A 47 -23.14 -44.71 -2.34
CA GLU A 47 -23.28 -43.35 -2.86
C GLU A 47 -24.18 -42.44 -2.02
N ASN A 48 -24.47 -42.82 -0.76
CA ASN A 48 -25.10 -41.89 0.18
C ASN A 48 -24.05 -40.89 0.66
N TRP A 49 -24.44 -39.62 0.75
CA TRP A 49 -23.57 -38.54 1.19
C TRP A 49 -24.05 -37.87 2.48
N ASN A 50 -23.09 -37.32 3.22
CA ASN A 50 -23.32 -36.44 4.36
C ASN A 50 -22.24 -35.35 4.35
N ASP A 51 -22.55 -34.17 4.87
CA ASP A 51 -21.69 -33.02 5.00
C ASP A 51 -21.73 -32.46 6.45
N GLU A 52 -21.01 -31.36 6.69
CA GLU A 52 -20.99 -30.70 7.99
C GLU A 52 -22.35 -30.13 8.41
N GLN A 53 -23.21 -29.76 7.46
CA GLN A 53 -24.49 -29.10 7.72
C GLN A 53 -25.61 -30.08 8.08
N ASN A 54 -25.55 -31.32 7.59
CA ASN A 54 -26.54 -32.36 7.83
C ASN A 54 -26.07 -33.47 8.80
N ALA A 55 -24.84 -33.38 9.31
CA ALA A 55 -24.33 -34.28 10.34
C ALA A 55 -25.19 -34.21 11.63
N ASN A 56 -25.95 -35.27 11.88
CA ASN A 56 -26.78 -35.50 13.08
C ASN A 56 -28.06 -34.65 13.24
N THR A 57 -28.56 -34.01 12.19
CA THR A 57 -29.68 -33.04 12.32
C THR A 57 -30.92 -33.28 11.45
N ALA A 58 -30.98 -34.35 10.67
CA ALA A 58 -32.15 -34.64 9.81
C ALA A 58 -32.59 -33.44 8.95
N ASN A 59 -31.62 -32.77 8.30
CA ASN A 59 -31.80 -31.56 7.50
C ASN A 59 -32.16 -30.27 8.28
N LEU A 60 -32.01 -30.25 9.62
CA LEU A 60 -31.90 -28.99 10.34
C LEU A 60 -30.46 -28.46 10.19
N PRO A 61 -30.22 -27.14 10.15
CA PRO A 61 -28.85 -26.63 10.12
C PRO A 61 -28.08 -27.17 11.32
N GLY A 62 -27.08 -28.02 11.07
CA GLY A 62 -26.14 -28.44 12.11
C GLY A 62 -25.47 -27.24 12.76
N ASP A 63 -25.04 -27.37 14.02
CA ASP A 63 -24.20 -26.37 14.70
C ASP A 63 -22.87 -26.10 13.96
N TRP A 64 -22.54 -26.92 12.94
CA TRP A 64 -21.32 -26.87 12.16
C TRP A 64 -21.67 -26.49 10.71
N GLY A 65 -21.31 -25.27 10.31
CA GLY A 65 -21.30 -24.85 8.91
C GLY A 65 -19.91 -24.98 8.30
N PRO A 66 -19.75 -24.71 7.00
CA PRO A 66 -18.43 -24.64 6.39
C PRO A 66 -17.56 -23.60 7.09
N ALA A 67 -16.27 -23.91 7.24
CA ALA A 67 -15.31 -23.00 7.83
C ALA A 67 -14.99 -21.87 6.86
N GLU A 68 -15.29 -20.63 7.25
CA GLU A 68 -14.83 -19.43 6.53
C GLU A 68 -13.37 -19.14 6.90
N VAL A 69 -12.52 -19.01 5.88
CA VAL A 69 -11.13 -18.59 5.98
C VAL A 69 -10.96 -17.33 5.16
N ALA A 70 -10.54 -16.25 5.82
CA ALA A 70 -10.16 -15.01 5.16
C ALA A 70 -8.66 -15.01 4.87
N VAL A 71 -8.29 -14.95 3.61
CA VAL A 71 -6.92 -14.70 3.15
C VAL A 71 -6.80 -13.21 2.90
N VAL A 72 -5.87 -12.55 3.60
CA VAL A 72 -5.64 -11.11 3.47
C VAL A 72 -4.40 -10.84 2.63
N ASP A 73 -4.42 -9.73 1.90
CA ASP A 73 -3.23 -9.21 1.25
C ASP A 73 -2.39 -8.46 2.28
N ALA A 74 -1.19 -8.95 2.54
CA ALA A 74 -0.22 -8.32 3.45
C ALA A 74 1.04 -7.83 2.72
N ALA A 75 1.01 -7.82 1.38
CA ALA A 75 2.19 -7.55 0.58
C ALA A 75 2.28 -6.06 0.23
N SER A 76 3.14 -5.32 0.93
CA SER A 76 3.37 -3.91 0.61
C SER A 76 3.84 -3.67 -0.83
N PRO A 77 3.42 -2.55 -1.45
CA PRO A 77 3.95 -2.11 -2.73
C PRO A 77 5.44 -1.73 -2.63
N ILE A 78 6.07 -1.42 -3.78
CA ILE A 78 7.50 -1.16 -3.88
C ILE A 78 7.73 0.17 -4.60
N VAL A 79 8.57 1.04 -4.03
CA VAL A 79 9.15 2.18 -4.76
C VAL A 79 10.42 1.70 -5.46
N GLN A 80 10.44 1.69 -6.80
CA GLN A 80 11.58 1.23 -7.59
C GLN A 80 12.56 2.35 -7.95
N ALA A 81 12.06 3.57 -8.09
CA ALA A 81 12.87 4.75 -8.36
C ALA A 81 12.22 5.99 -7.75
N PHE A 82 13.05 6.89 -7.24
CA PHE A 82 12.65 8.18 -6.69
C PHE A 82 13.74 9.21 -7.00
N GLN A 83 13.36 10.34 -7.60
CA GLN A 83 14.30 11.40 -7.95
C GLN A 83 13.64 12.78 -7.81
N VAL A 84 14.36 13.71 -7.19
CA VAL A 84 13.94 15.12 -7.08
C VAL A 84 14.92 16.01 -7.82
N THR A 85 14.40 16.87 -8.70
CA THR A 85 15.22 17.79 -9.49
C THR A 85 14.48 19.12 -9.73
N PRO A 86 15.15 20.28 -9.57
CA PRO A 86 16.49 20.47 -9.01
C PRO A 86 16.49 20.37 -7.47
N LEU A 87 17.67 20.18 -6.86
CA LEU A 87 17.84 20.15 -5.39
C LEU A 87 18.06 21.54 -4.78
N SER A 88 18.04 22.59 -5.61
CA SER A 88 17.97 23.96 -5.15
C SER A 88 17.19 24.81 -6.13
N VAL A 89 16.30 25.65 -5.60
CA VAL A 89 15.42 26.54 -6.36
C VAL A 89 15.39 27.92 -5.72
N THR A 90 15.10 28.95 -6.50
CA THR A 90 14.73 30.25 -5.96
C THR A 90 13.26 30.27 -5.55
N LEU A 91 12.92 31.09 -4.54
CA LEU A 91 11.55 31.22 -4.07
C LEU A 91 10.60 31.56 -5.25
N GLY A 92 9.54 30.75 -5.41
CA GLY A 92 8.56 30.87 -6.50
C GLY A 92 8.82 29.95 -7.70
N GLU A 93 9.96 29.28 -7.77
CA GLU A 93 10.20 28.19 -8.72
C GLU A 93 9.61 26.87 -8.21
N SER A 94 9.55 25.86 -9.08
CA SER A 94 9.04 24.53 -8.75
C SER A 94 10.14 23.48 -8.80
N VAL A 95 10.02 22.48 -7.94
CA VAL A 95 10.75 21.22 -8.05
C VAL A 95 9.89 20.16 -8.74
N LYS A 96 10.55 19.25 -9.46
CA LYS A 96 9.93 18.08 -10.07
C LYS A 96 10.37 16.82 -9.33
N ILE A 97 9.41 15.95 -9.06
CA ILE A 97 9.62 14.68 -8.37
C ILE A 97 9.20 13.57 -9.32
N ASP A 98 10.14 12.77 -9.78
CA ASP A 98 9.91 11.61 -10.64
C ASP A 98 9.91 10.33 -9.79
N TYR A 99 8.99 9.41 -10.09
CA TYR A 99 8.89 8.13 -9.39
C TYR A 99 8.66 6.96 -10.35
N THR A 100 9.04 5.77 -9.91
CA THR A 100 8.54 4.49 -10.45
C THR A 100 8.17 3.59 -9.29
N VAL A 101 6.95 3.05 -9.31
CA VAL A 101 6.41 2.19 -8.26
C VAL A 101 5.88 0.89 -8.87
N ALA A 102 5.79 -0.17 -8.08
CA ALA A 102 5.24 -1.45 -8.53
C ALA A 102 4.45 -2.14 -7.41
N ALA A 103 3.47 -2.95 -7.81
CA ALA A 103 2.87 -3.92 -6.90
C ALA A 103 3.92 -4.96 -6.48
N SER A 104 3.70 -5.61 -5.33
CA SER A 104 4.49 -6.78 -4.95
C SER A 104 4.34 -7.91 -5.98
N ASN A 105 5.38 -8.73 -6.15
CA ASN A 105 5.39 -9.87 -7.07
C ASN A 105 4.47 -11.03 -6.64
N SER A 106 3.91 -10.99 -5.43
CA SER A 106 2.86 -11.91 -4.98
C SER A 106 1.49 -11.47 -5.52
N SER A 107 0.48 -12.33 -5.44
CA SER A 107 -0.93 -12.09 -5.79
C SER A 107 -1.59 -10.96 -4.96
N GLY A 108 -1.04 -9.76 -5.00
CA GLY A 108 -1.50 -8.59 -4.26
C GLY A 108 -2.73 -7.96 -4.90
N SER A 109 -3.31 -7.02 -4.18
CA SER A 109 -4.53 -6.29 -4.52
C SER A 109 -4.35 -5.23 -5.62
N GLY A 110 -3.13 -5.06 -6.14
CA GLY A 110 -2.77 -4.05 -7.13
C GLY A 110 -2.61 -2.65 -6.51
N LEU A 111 -1.97 -1.73 -7.23
CA LEU A 111 -1.71 -0.39 -6.73
C LEU A 111 -2.98 0.47 -6.65
N LYS A 112 -3.09 1.27 -5.59
CA LYS A 112 -4.23 2.18 -5.35
C LYS A 112 -3.89 3.64 -5.63
N GLN A 113 -2.74 4.11 -5.14
CA GLN A 113 -2.32 5.50 -5.32
C GLN A 113 -0.84 5.72 -5.01
N VAL A 114 -0.30 6.84 -5.50
CA VAL A 114 1.00 7.39 -5.10
C VAL A 114 0.77 8.78 -4.50
N GLU A 115 1.42 9.08 -3.39
CA GLU A 115 1.32 10.34 -2.66
C GLU A 115 2.70 11.01 -2.59
N LEU A 116 2.73 12.32 -2.86
CA LEU A 116 3.90 13.17 -2.62
C LEU A 116 3.84 13.69 -1.18
N TRP A 117 4.91 13.47 -0.43
CA TRP A 117 5.07 13.96 0.92
C TRP A 117 6.24 14.96 0.99
N ARG A 118 6.05 16.03 1.77
CA ARG A 118 7.09 17.04 2.04
C ARG A 118 7.23 17.25 3.54
N MET A 119 8.45 17.21 4.04
CA MET A 119 8.82 17.61 5.39
C MET A 119 9.29 19.06 5.39
N GLU A 120 8.75 19.84 6.32
CA GLU A 120 9.21 21.20 6.61
C GLU A 120 10.41 21.18 7.57
N GLU A 121 11.04 22.33 7.81
CA GLU A 121 12.19 22.46 8.72
C GLU A 121 11.87 22.12 10.19
N ASP A 122 10.58 22.15 10.57
CA ASP A 122 10.12 21.72 11.89
C ASP A 122 10.05 20.18 12.06
N GLY A 123 10.33 19.42 11.00
CA GLY A 123 10.30 17.96 10.98
C GLY A 123 8.92 17.36 10.73
N THR A 124 7.90 18.17 10.43
CA THR A 124 6.54 17.71 10.16
C THR A 124 6.39 17.32 8.70
N TRP A 125 5.99 16.06 8.47
CA TRP A 125 5.60 15.56 7.15
C TRP A 125 4.16 15.92 6.82
N GLN A 126 3.94 16.40 5.59
CA GLN A 126 2.62 16.68 5.04
C GLN A 126 2.47 16.10 3.63
N GLU A 127 1.30 15.57 3.34
CA GLU A 127 0.93 15.21 1.98
C GLU A 127 0.67 16.48 1.16
N ILE A 128 1.35 16.59 0.04
CA ILE A 128 1.23 17.73 -0.88
C ILE A 128 0.27 17.42 -2.03
N SER A 129 0.33 16.19 -2.55
CA SER A 129 -0.46 15.78 -3.70
C SER A 129 -0.56 14.26 -3.76
N ARG A 130 -1.54 13.77 -4.53
CA ARG A 130 -1.72 12.34 -4.79
C ARG A 130 -2.16 12.07 -6.21
N THR A 131 -1.80 10.91 -6.72
CA THR A 131 -2.26 10.35 -7.99
C THR A 131 -2.96 9.03 -7.72
N ALA A 132 -4.23 8.92 -8.07
CA ALA A 132 -4.97 7.66 -8.01
C ALA A 132 -4.55 6.72 -9.14
N LEU A 133 -4.54 5.43 -8.82
CA LEU A 133 -4.20 4.31 -9.69
C LEU A 133 -5.40 3.36 -9.77
N ALA A 134 -5.45 2.52 -10.80
CA ALA A 134 -6.60 1.69 -11.15
C ALA A 134 -6.39 0.19 -10.84
N GLY A 135 -5.50 -0.14 -9.90
CA GLY A 135 -5.16 -1.53 -9.57
C GLY A 135 -4.03 -2.11 -10.43
N GLU A 136 -3.13 -1.27 -10.95
CA GLU A 136 -2.00 -1.71 -11.76
C GLU A 136 -1.15 -2.73 -11.01
N THR A 137 -0.79 -3.80 -11.69
CA THR A 137 0.05 -4.89 -11.18
C THR A 137 1.45 -4.90 -11.78
N THR A 138 1.69 -4.05 -12.78
CA THR A 138 3.00 -3.81 -13.39
C THR A 138 3.58 -2.49 -12.93
N PRO A 139 4.91 -2.27 -13.05
CA PRO A 139 5.51 -0.99 -12.70
C PRO A 139 4.85 0.20 -13.40
N VAL A 140 4.62 1.28 -12.65
CA VAL A 140 4.05 2.55 -13.11
C VAL A 140 5.03 3.67 -12.78
N SER A 141 5.28 4.54 -13.75
CA SER A 141 6.10 5.74 -13.58
C SER A 141 5.24 7.00 -13.69
N GLY A 142 5.60 8.03 -12.95
CA GLY A 142 4.91 9.31 -12.97
C GLY A 142 5.75 10.42 -12.36
N SER A 143 5.14 11.60 -12.23
CA SER A 143 5.81 12.73 -11.61
C SER A 143 4.86 13.70 -10.92
N PHE A 144 5.35 14.36 -9.89
CA PHE A 144 4.72 15.52 -9.26
C PHE A 144 5.56 16.78 -9.47
N THR A 145 4.93 17.93 -9.21
CA THR A 145 5.62 19.22 -9.10
C THR A 145 5.16 19.93 -7.85
N ASP A 146 6.06 20.61 -7.15
CA ASP A 146 5.74 21.40 -5.98
C ASP A 146 6.55 22.71 -5.94
N SER A 147 5.96 23.75 -5.35
CA SER A 147 6.58 25.06 -5.15
C SER A 147 6.52 25.41 -3.67
N PRO A 148 7.62 25.23 -2.92
CA PRO A 148 7.69 25.56 -1.51
C PRO A 148 7.24 26.99 -1.19
N PRO A 149 6.51 27.19 -0.08
CA PRO A 149 5.88 28.48 0.24
C PRO A 149 6.88 29.54 0.72
N GLY A 150 8.09 29.16 1.12
CA GLY A 150 9.09 30.06 1.68
C GLY A 150 10.52 29.57 1.46
N PRO A 151 11.51 30.43 1.72
CA PRO A 151 12.90 30.02 1.75
C PRO A 151 13.15 29.08 2.94
N GLY A 152 14.03 28.09 2.76
CA GLY A 152 14.32 27.09 3.77
C GLY A 152 14.76 25.75 3.17
N LYS A 153 14.83 24.74 4.03
CA LYS A 153 15.11 23.35 3.63
C LYS A 153 13.83 22.53 3.71
N TYR A 154 13.66 21.70 2.70
CA TYR A 154 12.52 20.81 2.55
C TYR A 154 13.01 19.42 2.22
N TRP A 155 12.34 18.39 2.73
CA TRP A 155 12.63 17.00 2.35
C TRP A 155 11.43 16.42 1.64
N TYR A 156 11.65 15.76 0.51
CA TYR A 156 10.59 15.14 -0.26
C TYR A 156 10.70 13.63 -0.20
N GLY A 157 9.56 12.96 -0.13
CA GLY A 157 9.42 11.52 -0.22
C GLY A 157 8.16 11.15 -1.01
N VAL A 158 8.00 9.86 -1.30
CA VAL A 158 6.81 9.31 -1.95
C VAL A 158 6.29 8.14 -1.13
N HIS A 159 4.98 8.14 -0.90
CA HIS A 159 4.29 6.95 -0.40
C HIS A 159 3.55 6.28 -1.55
N VAL A 160 3.61 4.97 -1.62
CA VAL A 160 2.77 4.16 -2.51
C VAL A 160 1.90 3.25 -1.67
N ILE A 161 0.62 3.18 -2.04
CA ILE A 161 -0.42 2.44 -1.32
C ILE A 161 -1.10 1.48 -2.29
N ASP A 162 -1.38 0.26 -1.85
CA ASP A 162 -2.15 -0.74 -2.59
C ASP A 162 -3.65 -0.74 -2.21
N ASN A 163 -4.47 -1.55 -2.87
CA ASN A 163 -5.91 -1.61 -2.59
C ASN A 163 -6.28 -2.32 -1.28
N ALA A 164 -5.32 -2.97 -0.63
CA ALA A 164 -5.45 -3.57 0.69
C ALA A 164 -4.98 -2.62 1.82
N GLU A 165 -4.65 -1.37 1.48
CA GLU A 165 -4.10 -0.34 2.37
C GLU A 165 -2.71 -0.69 2.93
N ASN A 166 -1.98 -1.64 2.33
CA ASN A 166 -0.56 -1.76 2.59
C ASN A 166 0.15 -0.60 1.90
N TRP A 167 1.19 -0.07 2.55
CA TRP A 167 1.95 1.05 2.03
C TRP A 167 3.45 0.81 2.13
N ASN A 168 4.19 1.57 1.35
CA ASN A 168 5.64 1.64 1.39
C ASN A 168 6.12 3.03 0.97
N ASP A 169 7.36 3.36 1.32
CA ASP A 169 8.03 4.60 0.95
C ASP A 169 9.39 4.34 0.28
N GLU A 170 10.07 5.41 -0.13
CA GLU A 170 11.40 5.30 -0.76
C GLU A 170 12.47 4.73 0.18
N GLN A 171 12.33 4.88 1.50
CA GLN A 171 13.31 4.40 2.50
C GLN A 171 13.25 2.88 2.68
N ASN A 172 12.06 2.32 2.61
CA ASN A 172 11.77 0.92 2.89
C ASN A 172 11.71 0.05 1.63
N ALA A 173 11.94 0.63 0.45
CA ALA A 173 12.07 -0.11 -0.79
C ALA A 173 13.32 -1.01 -0.80
N ASN A 174 13.11 -2.32 -0.70
CA ASN A 174 14.10 -3.41 -0.85
C ASN A 174 15.10 -3.65 0.29
N THR A 175 14.85 -3.17 1.51
CA THR A 175 15.85 -3.29 2.59
C THR A 175 15.43 -4.02 3.85
N ALA A 176 14.20 -4.53 3.94
CA ALA A 176 13.70 -5.19 5.16
C ALA A 176 13.92 -4.32 6.43
N ASN A 177 13.63 -3.02 6.34
CA ASN A 177 13.87 -1.99 7.37
C ASN A 177 15.35 -1.67 7.66
N LEU A 178 16.29 -2.03 6.78
CA LEU A 178 17.62 -1.43 6.75
C LEU A 178 17.53 -0.08 5.99
N PRO A 179 18.38 0.92 6.25
CA PRO A 179 18.35 2.14 5.46
C PRO A 179 18.58 1.81 3.98
N GLY A 180 17.59 2.09 3.12
CA GLY A 180 17.74 2.02 1.67
C GLY A 180 18.79 3.00 1.16
N ASP A 181 19.33 2.71 -0.04
CA ASP A 181 20.13 3.66 -0.82
C ASP A 181 19.34 4.94 -1.18
N TRP A 182 18.02 4.94 -0.91
CA TRP A 182 17.08 6.01 -1.17
C TRP A 182 16.50 6.49 0.15
N GLY A 183 16.64 7.79 0.42
CA GLY A 183 15.96 8.45 1.52
C GLY A 183 15.37 9.77 1.03
N PRO A 184 14.73 10.54 1.92
CA PRO A 184 14.13 11.80 1.55
C PRO A 184 15.13 12.73 0.86
N ALA A 185 14.71 13.34 -0.24
CA ALA A 185 15.57 14.26 -0.98
C ALA A 185 15.48 15.66 -0.38
N GLU A 186 16.61 16.19 0.12
CA GLU A 186 16.73 17.56 0.61
C GLU A 186 16.77 18.55 -0.56
N VAL A 187 15.91 19.56 -0.51
CA VAL A 187 15.84 20.69 -1.44
C VAL A 187 16.05 21.99 -0.67
N ALA A 188 16.95 22.84 -1.17
CA ALA A 188 17.17 24.19 -0.63
C ALA A 188 16.43 25.25 -1.45
N VAL A 189 15.55 26.01 -0.78
CA VAL A 189 14.83 27.15 -1.37
C VAL A 189 15.49 28.43 -0.90
N VAL A 190 15.99 29.22 -1.84
CA VAL A 190 16.69 30.47 -1.54
C VAL A 190 15.86 31.68 -1.92
N ASP A 191 15.88 32.70 -1.07
CA ASP A 191 15.32 34.01 -1.42
C ASP A 191 16.40 34.85 -2.11
N ASN A 192 16.14 35.21 -3.38
CA ASN A 192 17.00 36.10 -4.15
C ASN A 192 16.54 37.57 -4.10
N ALA A 193 15.63 37.92 -3.19
CA ALA A 193 15.25 39.31 -2.98
C ALA A 193 16.49 40.15 -2.61
N SER A 194 16.79 41.14 -3.46
CA SER A 194 17.84 42.11 -3.16
C SER A 194 17.43 42.95 -1.93
N PRO A 195 18.34 43.26 -0.99
CA PRO A 195 18.02 44.12 0.14
C PRO A 195 17.62 45.50 -0.35
N ILE A 196 16.40 45.93 -0.01
CA ILE A 196 15.91 47.28 -0.31
C ILE A 196 16.31 48.19 0.85
N VAL A 197 17.20 49.17 0.61
CA VAL A 197 17.47 50.23 1.60
C VAL A 197 16.25 51.15 1.63
N GLN A 198 15.49 51.15 2.72
CA GLN A 198 14.49 52.21 2.95
C GLN A 198 15.22 53.53 3.14
N ALA A 199 14.79 54.57 2.40
CA ALA A 199 15.47 55.86 2.34
C ALA A 199 15.80 56.42 3.73
N PHE A 200 17.08 56.70 3.96
CA PHE A 200 17.57 57.37 5.17
C PHE A 200 17.09 58.83 5.16
N GLN A 201 16.11 59.16 6.01
CA GLN A 201 15.67 60.54 6.19
C GLN A 201 16.66 61.28 7.09
N VAL A 202 17.50 62.14 6.49
CA VAL A 202 18.29 63.12 7.25
C VAL A 202 17.45 64.37 7.47
N THR A 203 17.04 64.62 8.70
CA THR A 203 16.49 65.91 9.11
C THR A 203 17.64 66.91 9.23
N PRO A 204 17.64 68.04 8.49
CA PRO A 204 18.64 69.07 8.68
C PRO A 204 18.48 69.71 10.07
N LEU A 205 19.60 69.89 10.76
CA LEU A 205 19.66 70.59 12.05
C LEU A 205 19.41 72.08 11.81
N SER A 206 18.33 72.63 12.38
CA SER A 206 18.08 74.08 12.34
C SER A 206 19.16 74.82 13.13
N ALA A 207 19.93 75.66 12.44
CA ALA A 207 20.85 76.59 13.08
C ALA A 207 20.03 77.71 13.76
N HIS A 208 20.10 77.80 15.09
CA HIS A 208 19.63 78.97 15.81
C HIS A 208 20.62 80.12 15.60
N SER A 209 20.10 81.25 15.10
CA SER A 209 20.80 82.54 15.03
C SER A 209 20.71 83.29 16.36
#